data_AF-A0A4U6XD29-F1
#
_entry.id   AF-A0A4U6XD29-F1
#
_cell.length_a   1.000
_cell.length_b   1.000
_cell.length_c   1.000
_cell.angle_alpha   90.00
_cell.angle_beta   90.00
_cell.angle_gamma   90.00
#
_symmetry.space_group_name_H-M   'P 1'
#
loop_
_entity.id
_entity.type
_entity.pdbx_description
1 polymer ?
#
loop_
_entity_poly.entity_id
_entity_poly.type
_entity_poly.pdbx_seq_one_letter_code
_entity_poly.pdbx_strand_id
1 'polypeptide(L)' 'MAPRVSAKRIARYCQTDAIVRITTADICGSDLHTHPGLSGGGAVFFTMGHEAIGYVAEAESAVAKVFIHLP' A
#
# COMPACT_ATOMS: atom_id res chain seq x y z
N MET A 1 -20.27 10.29 -10.09
CA MET A 1 -20.15 9.19 -9.11
C MET A 1 -19.18 9.64 -8.03
N ALA A 2 -19.56 9.60 -6.75
CA ALA A 2 -18.65 9.99 -5.68
C ALA A 2 -17.59 8.89 -5.43
N PRO A 3 -16.33 9.24 -5.17
CA PRO A 3 -15.32 8.26 -4.81
C PRO A 3 -15.72 7.52 -3.54
N ARG A 4 -15.62 6.19 -3.53
CA ARG A 4 -15.80 5.38 -2.32
C ARG A 4 -14.48 5.35 -1.57
N VAL A 5 -14.39 6.13 -0.49
CA VAL A 5 -13.24 6.12 0.42
C VAL A 5 -13.71 5.61 1.78
N SER A 6 -12.98 4.65 2.34
CA SER A 6 -13.21 4.14 3.69
C SER A 6 -11.95 4.29 4.53
N ALA A 7 -12.11 4.73 5.78
CA ALA A 7 -11.04 4.70 6.74
C ALA A 7 -10.80 3.25 7.19
N LYS A 8 -9.55 2.79 7.12
CA LYS A 8 -9.13 1.48 7.63
C LYS A 8 -8.02 1.69 8.66
N ARG A 9 -8.08 0.93 9.76
CA ARG A 9 -6.99 0.91 10.74
C ARG A 9 -5.80 0.14 10.16
N ILE A 10 -4.61 0.72 10.25
CA ILE A 10 -3.37 0.03 9.93
C ILE A 10 -3.03 -0.90 11.09
N ALA A 11 -2.86 -2.18 10.79
CA ALA A 11 -2.38 -3.17 11.74
C ALA A 11 -0.86 -3.30 11.61
N ARG A 12 -0.18 -3.43 12.75
CA ARG A 12 1.24 -3.82 12.83
C ARG A 12 1.26 -5.33 13.01
N TYR A 13 1.97 -6.03 12.14
CA TYR A 13 1.97 -7.50 12.14
C TYR A 13 3.30 -8.06 12.65
N CYS A 14 4.43 -7.44 12.30
CA CYS A 14 5.76 -7.93 12.62
C CYS A 14 6.66 -6.83 13.19
N GLN A 15 7.64 -7.19 14.03
CA GLN A 15 8.64 -6.25 14.55
C GLN A 15 9.57 -5.66 13.48
N THR A 16 9.48 -6.17 12.26
CA THR A 16 10.21 -5.71 11.08
C THR A 16 9.39 -4.75 10.21
N ASP A 17 8.16 -4.42 10.60
CA ASP A 17 7.28 -3.55 9.82
C ASP A 17 7.61 -2.07 10.02
N ALA A 18 7.28 -1.27 9.02
CA ALA A 18 7.27 0.19 9.11
C ALA A 18 5.96 0.74 8.54
N ILE A 19 5.46 1.83 9.13
CA ILE A 19 4.29 2.56 8.64
C ILE A 19 4.79 3.72 7.79
N VAL A 20 4.41 3.72 6.51
CA VAL A 20 4.69 4.82 5.59
C VAL A 20 3.44 5.67 5.43
N ARG A 21 3.56 6.98 5.64
CA ARG A 21 2.51 7.92 5.28
C ARG A 21 2.64 8.27 3.80
N ILE A 22 1.74 7.73 3.00
CA ILE A 22 1.67 8.01 1.57
C ILE A 22 1.16 9.43 1.35
N THR A 23 1.90 10.23 0.59
CA THR A 23 1.51 11.59 0.18
C THR A 23 1.01 11.61 -1.25
N THR A 24 1.53 10.72 -2.10
CA THR A 24 1.16 10.58 -3.50
C THR A 24 1.17 9.11 -3.88
N ALA A 25 0.19 8.68 -4.66
CA ALA A 25 0.15 7.35 -5.26
C ALA A 25 -0.30 7.48 -6.71
N ASP A 26 0.18 6.58 -7.56
CA ASP A 26 -0.23 6.50 -8.97
C ASP A 26 -1.12 5.27 -9.23
N ILE A 27 -1.72 5.24 -10.41
CA ILE A 27 -2.50 4.10 -10.90
C ILE A 27 -1.80 3.52 -12.13
N CYS A 28 -1.39 2.27 -12.02
CA CYS A 28 -0.77 1.54 -13.12
C CYS A 28 -1.79 0.67 -13.87
N GLY A 29 -1.46 0.29 -15.11
CA GLY A 29 -2.24 -0.69 -15.86
C GLY A 29 -2.39 -2.03 -15.13
N SER A 30 -1.41 -2.40 -14.31
CA SER A 30 -1.45 -3.60 -13.46
C SER A 30 -2.50 -3.55 -12.36
N ASP A 31 -2.80 -2.37 -11.81
CA ASP A 31 -3.90 -2.22 -10.85
C ASP A 31 -5.26 -2.48 -11.53
N LEU A 32 -5.38 -2.14 -12.81
CA LEU A 32 -6.60 -2.33 -13.61
C LEU A 32 -6.82 -3.77 -14.08
N HIS A 33 -5.79 -4.62 -14.13
CA HIS A 33 -5.99 -6.06 -14.36
C HIS A 33 -6.75 -6.72 -13.19
N THR A 34 -6.64 -6.15 -11.99
CA THR A 34 -7.29 -6.66 -10.78
C THR A 34 -8.62 -5.96 -10.50
N HIS A 35 -8.77 -4.68 -10.85
CA HIS A 35 -9.94 -3.86 -10.51
C HIS A 35 -11.31 -4.40 -11.01
N PRO A 36 -11.41 -5.11 -12.15
CA PRO A 36 -12.61 -5.83 -12.57
C PRO A 36 -12.53 -7.36 -12.39
N GLY A 37 -11.52 -7.89 -11.69
CA GLY A 37 -11.36 -9.33 -11.42
C GLY A 37 -10.77 -10.15 -12.57
N LEU A 38 -10.08 -9.52 -13.55
CA LEU A 38 -9.52 -10.21 -14.72
C LEU A 38 -8.30 -11.10 -14.40
N SER A 39 -7.63 -10.87 -13.26
CA SER A 39 -6.54 -11.72 -12.77
C SER A 39 -6.80 -12.14 -11.33
N GLY A 40 -7.56 -13.23 -11.16
CA GLY A 40 -7.70 -13.96 -9.89
C GLY A 40 -8.38 -13.22 -8.71
N GLY A 41 -8.81 -11.98 -8.91
CA GLY A 41 -9.49 -11.15 -7.91
C GLY A 41 -10.97 -11.51 -7.75
N GLY A 42 -11.29 -12.74 -7.38
CA GLY A 42 -12.63 -13.08 -6.93
C GLY A 42 -12.97 -12.32 -5.64
N ALA A 43 -14.17 -11.75 -5.56
CA ALA A 43 -15.00 -11.35 -4.39
C ALA A 43 -14.37 -10.67 -3.15
N VAL A 44 -13.06 -10.41 -3.08
CA VAL A 44 -12.39 -9.90 -1.87
C VAL A 44 -11.96 -8.46 -2.11
N PHE A 45 -12.51 -7.54 -1.33
CA PHE A 45 -12.04 -6.16 -1.29
C PHE A 45 -10.71 -6.10 -0.52
N PHE A 46 -9.62 -5.86 -1.21
CA PHE A 46 -8.33 -5.54 -0.61
C PHE A 46 -7.83 -4.17 -1.07
N THR A 47 -6.88 -3.61 -0.32
CA THR A 47 -6.26 -2.34 -0.68
C THR A 47 -5.38 -2.54 -1.92
N MET A 48 -5.68 -1.81 -3.00
CA MET A 48 -4.95 -1.82 -4.26
C MET A 48 -3.85 -0.74 -4.29
N GLY A 49 -2.97 -0.80 -5.29
CA GLY A 49 -1.89 0.16 -5.51
C GLY A 49 -0.53 -0.39 -5.08
N HIS A 50 0.48 -0.16 -5.91
CA HIS A 50 1.88 -0.56 -5.66
C HIS A 50 2.89 0.54 -6.02
N GLU A 51 2.41 1.71 -6.45
CA GLU A 51 3.22 2.85 -6.86
C GLU A 51 2.91 4.03 -5.93
N ALA A 52 3.79 4.30 -4.96
CA ALA A 52 3.54 5.31 -3.95
C ALA A 52 4.80 6.04 -3.49
N ILE A 53 4.63 7.30 -3.11
CA ILE A 53 5.64 8.18 -2.51
C ILE A 53 5.14 8.63 -1.14
N GLY A 54 6.04 8.66 -0.17
CA GLY A 54 5.73 9.07 1.19
C GLY A 54 6.97 9.16 2.07
N TYR A 55 6.74 9.16 3.38
CA TYR A 55 7.80 9.12 4.38
C TYR A 55 7.46 8.10 5.47
N VAL A 56 8.50 7.54 6.10
CA VAL A 56 8.35 6.64 7.24
C VAL A 56 7.79 7.45 8.41
N ALA A 57 6.56 7.17 8.80
CA ALA A 57 5.92 7.81 9.94
C ALA A 57 6.31 7.10 11.24
N GLU A 58 6.42 5.77 11.19
CA GLU A 58 6.77 4.92 12.34
C GLU A 58 7.53 3.67 11.86
N ALA A 59 8.38 3.11 12.71
CA ALA A 59 9.08 1.86 12.46
C ALA A 59 9.13 1.01 13.73
N GLU A 60 8.95 -0.30 13.60
CA GLU A 60 9.01 -1.23 14.73
C GLU A 60 10.45 -1.49 15.18
N SER A 61 10.60 -2.08 16.38
CA SER A 61 11.90 -2.14 17.07
C SER A 61 12.99 -2.94 16.35
N ALA A 62 12.64 -3.87 15.46
CA ALA A 62 13.63 -4.64 14.69
C ALA A 62 13.96 -4.00 13.32
N VAL A 63 13.42 -2.82 13.01
CA VAL A 63 13.81 -2.06 11.82
C VAL A 63 15.08 -1.27 12.11
N ALA A 64 16.21 -1.77 11.62
CA ALA A 64 17.50 -1.10 11.79
C ALA A 64 17.71 0.04 10.79
N LYS A 65 17.29 -0.14 9.53
CA LYS A 65 17.50 0.81 8.43
C LYS A 65 16.40 0.66 7.38
N VAL A 66 16.06 1.78 6.73
CA VAL A 66 15.20 1.82 5.54
C VAL A 66 16.01 2.48 4.43
N PHE A 67 16.07 1.81 3.28
CA PHE A 67 16.77 2.32 2.11
C PHE A 67 15.82 2.36 0.93
N ILE A 68 15.90 3.44 0.17
CA ILE A 68 15.33 3.49 -1.17
C ILE A 68 16.44 3.03 -2.09
N HIS A 69 16.27 1.85 -2.69
CA HIS A 69 17.17 1.43 -3.75
C HIS A 69 16.89 2.29 -4.98
N LEU A 70 17.78 3.24 -5.23
CA LEU A 70 17.81 3.97 -6.48
C LEU A 70 18.66 3.16 -7.47
N PRO A 71 18.20 2.97 -8.72
CA PRO A 71 19.00 2.34 -9.76
C PRO A 71 20.26 3.16 -10.13
#